data_AF-A0AA92VZD5-F1
#
_entry.id   AF-A0AA92VZD5-F1
#
_cell.length_a   1.000
_cell.length_b   1.000
_cell.length_c   1.000
_cell.angle_alpha   90.00
_cell.angle_beta   90.00
_cell.angle_gamma   90.00
#
_symmetry.space_group_name_H-M   'P 1'
#
loop_
_entity.id
_entity.type
_entity.pdbx_description
1 polymer ?
#
loop_
_entity_poly.entity_id
_entity_poly.type
_entity_poly.pdbx_seq_one_letter_code
_entity_poly.pdbx_strand_id
1 'polypeptide(L)'
;MEQNEKESDNIELRSEKVRNVIGKVPPRLVSLGTVVITIIVLALAVAFYKIPYPISIDANGEVINQRTVQVFVPYKYLYLFDKPRTAHVSFEGNDNTSYNCNIVSHKARLIHREDGNYFMAI
;
A
#
# COMPACT_ATOMS: atom_id res chain seq x y z
N MET A 1 -0.55 75.82 15.52
CA MET A 1 0.31 74.95 14.67
C MET A 1 -0.18 73.50 14.72
N GLU A 2 -1.51 73.25 14.72
CA GLU A 2 -2.09 71.93 15.07
C GLU A 2 -2.87 71.25 13.92
N GLN A 3 -2.93 71.86 12.73
CA GLN A 3 -3.69 71.31 11.60
C GLN A 3 -2.88 70.38 10.69
N ASN A 4 -1.54 70.35 10.81
CA ASN A 4 -0.68 69.59 9.90
C ASN A 4 -0.36 68.16 10.39
N GLU A 5 -0.43 67.91 11.71
CA GLU A 5 -0.15 66.58 12.28
C GLU A 5 -1.29 65.56 12.06
N LYS A 6 -2.55 66.04 11.99
CA LYS A 6 -3.71 65.17 11.75
C LYS A 6 -3.77 64.64 10.31
N GLU A 7 -3.13 65.29 9.35
CA GLU A 7 -3.15 64.85 7.95
C GLU A 7 -2.10 63.77 7.67
N SER A 8 -0.92 63.84 8.31
CA SER A 8 0.13 62.82 8.21
C SER A 8 -0.26 61.48 8.82
N ASP A 9 -0.93 61.47 9.98
CA ASP A 9 -1.40 60.24 10.64
C ASP A 9 -2.43 59.48 9.79
N ASN A 10 -3.24 60.20 9.01
CA ASN A 10 -4.25 59.62 8.13
C ASN A 10 -3.66 59.04 6.82
N ILE A 11 -2.46 59.45 6.41
CA ILE A 11 -1.77 58.94 5.22
C ILE A 11 -0.96 57.68 5.55
N GLU A 12 -0.38 57.59 6.75
CA GLU A 12 0.32 56.38 7.20
C GLU A 12 -0.61 55.17 7.35
N LEU A 13 -1.81 55.37 7.90
CA LEU A 13 -2.87 54.34 7.99
C LEU A 13 -3.42 53.88 6.63
N ARG A 14 -3.12 54.61 5.54
CA ARG A 14 -3.55 54.27 4.18
C ARG A 14 -2.53 53.40 3.43
N SER A 15 -1.27 53.32 3.87
CA SER A 15 -0.26 52.43 3.24
C SER A 15 -0.29 51.02 3.81
N GLU A 16 -0.64 50.87 5.07
CA GLU A 16 -0.71 49.57 5.75
C GLU A 16 -1.83 48.68 5.18
N LYS A 17 -2.98 49.28 4.91
CA LYS A 17 -4.14 48.60 4.30
C LYS A 17 -3.88 48.14 2.86
N VAL A 18 -2.98 48.80 2.13
CA VAL A 18 -2.63 48.47 0.74
C VAL A 18 -1.52 47.41 0.70
N ARG A 19 -0.56 47.45 1.64
CA ARG A 19 0.46 46.39 1.79
C ARG A 19 -0.12 45.07 2.31
N ASN A 20 -1.17 45.11 3.14
CA ASN A 20 -1.88 43.90 3.57
C ASN A 20 -2.62 43.19 2.40
N VAL A 21 -2.88 43.89 1.29
CA VAL A 21 -3.59 43.33 0.12
C VAL A 21 -2.64 42.84 -0.98
N ILE A 22 -1.44 43.43 -1.13
CA ILE A 22 -0.52 43.10 -2.23
C ILE A 22 0.38 41.87 -1.96
N GLY A 23 0.65 41.52 -0.70
CA GLY A 23 1.68 40.52 -0.37
C GLY A 23 1.18 39.20 0.22
N LYS A 24 -0.10 39.11 0.59
CA LYS A 24 -0.62 37.91 1.26
C LYS A 24 -1.30 37.05 0.21
N VAL A 25 -0.54 36.12 -0.38
CA VAL A 25 -1.09 35.01 -1.19
C VAL A 25 -2.30 34.50 -0.41
N PRO A 26 -3.53 34.61 -0.95
CA PRO A 26 -4.74 34.45 -0.17
C PRO A 26 -4.68 33.07 0.50
N PRO A 27 -4.46 33.01 1.84
CA PRO A 27 -4.06 31.77 2.50
C PRO A 27 -5.18 30.73 2.46
N ARG A 28 -6.40 31.17 2.15
CA ARG A 28 -7.57 30.32 1.95
C ARG A 28 -7.46 29.39 0.73
N LEU A 29 -6.81 29.83 -0.35
CA LEU A 29 -6.68 29.02 -1.57
C LEU A 29 -5.70 27.85 -1.36
N VAL A 30 -4.55 28.15 -0.75
CA VAL A 30 -3.54 27.14 -0.34
C VAL A 30 -4.11 26.21 0.73
N SER A 31 -4.83 26.74 1.72
CA SER A 31 -5.45 25.92 2.77
C SER A 31 -6.48 24.95 2.21
N LEU A 32 -7.31 25.37 1.25
CA LEU A 32 -8.32 24.51 0.65
C LEU A 32 -7.67 23.40 -0.20
N GLY A 33 -6.65 23.76 -1.01
CA GLY A 33 -5.91 22.81 -1.83
C GLY A 33 -5.24 21.73 -0.98
N THR A 34 -4.54 22.13 0.09
CA THR A 34 -3.90 21.18 1.00
C THR A 34 -4.91 20.25 1.67
N VAL A 35 -6.07 20.74 2.11
CA VAL A 35 -7.12 19.89 2.69
C VAL A 35 -7.60 18.84 1.68
N VAL A 36 -7.90 19.23 0.45
CA VAL A 36 -8.35 18.30 -0.60
C VAL A 36 -7.28 17.24 -0.89
N ILE A 37 -6.02 17.65 -1.06
CA ILE A 37 -4.91 16.74 -1.29
C ILE A 37 -4.74 15.77 -0.11
N THR A 38 -4.81 16.26 1.13
CA THR A 38 -4.67 15.40 2.32
C THR A 38 -5.77 14.34 2.38
N ILE A 39 -7.02 14.68 2.04
CA ILE A 39 -8.13 13.73 1.99
C ILE A 39 -7.88 12.65 0.92
N ILE A 40 -7.42 13.05 -0.27
CA ILE A 40 -7.11 12.11 -1.36
C ILE A 40 -5.99 11.14 -0.94
N VAL A 41 -4.91 11.66 -0.35
CA VAL A 41 -3.79 10.85 0.15
C VAL A 41 -4.24 9.89 1.24
N LEU A 42 -5.10 10.35 2.17
CA LEU A 42 -5.65 9.50 3.23
C LEU A 42 -6.54 8.38 2.66
N ALA A 43 -7.39 8.71 1.67
CA ALA A 43 -8.23 7.74 0.99
C ALA A 43 -7.41 6.68 0.25
N LEU A 44 -6.34 7.09 -0.45
CA LEU A 44 -5.37 6.19 -1.08
C LEU A 44 -4.70 5.29 -0.04
N ALA A 45 -4.25 5.83 1.09
CA ALA A 45 -3.63 5.04 2.16
C ALA A 45 -4.59 3.96 2.70
N VAL A 46 -5.86 4.29 2.88
CA VAL A 46 -6.90 3.32 3.29
C VAL A 46 -7.11 2.25 2.21
N ALA A 47 -7.15 2.64 0.94
CA ALA A 47 -7.29 1.69 -0.17
C ALA A 47 -6.11 0.72 -0.22
N PHE A 48 -4.87 1.22 -0.15
CA PHE A 48 -3.65 0.39 -0.09
C PHE A 48 -3.65 -0.54 1.12
N TYR A 49 -4.15 -0.09 2.27
CA TYR A 49 -4.26 -0.94 3.46
C TYR A 49 -5.33 -2.04 3.30
N LYS A 50 -6.41 -1.77 2.56
CA LYS A 50 -7.54 -2.69 2.39
C LYS A 50 -7.40 -3.66 1.23
N ILE A 51 -6.59 -3.37 0.22
CA ILE A 51 -6.37 -4.25 -0.93
C ILE A 51 -5.21 -5.19 -0.59
N PRO A 52 -5.45 -6.44 -0.16
CA PRO A 52 -4.38 -7.41 0.01
C PRO A 52 -3.79 -7.71 -1.37
N TYR A 53 -2.48 -7.50 -1.50
CA TYR A 53 -1.77 -7.86 -2.72
C TYR A 53 -1.71 -9.39 -2.81
N PRO A 54 -2.21 -10.02 -3.90
CA PRO A 54 -2.13 -11.46 -4.05
C PRO A 54 -0.66 -11.87 -4.17
N ILE A 55 -0.23 -12.82 -3.35
CA ILE A 55 1.13 -13.37 -3.41
C ILE A 55 1.10 -14.58 -4.34
N SER A 56 1.75 -14.48 -5.48
CA SER A 56 2.02 -15.62 -6.37
C SER A 56 3.38 -16.23 -6.01
N ILE A 57 3.44 -17.55 -5.93
CA ILE A 57 4.66 -18.29 -5.61
C ILE A 57 4.82 -19.40 -6.64
N ASP A 58 5.90 -19.36 -7.40
CA ASP A 58 6.27 -20.45 -8.29
C ASP A 58 6.95 -21.54 -7.48
N ALA A 59 6.40 -22.75 -7.54
CA ALA A 59 6.89 -23.88 -6.76
C ALA A 59 6.74 -25.17 -7.55
N ASN A 60 7.77 -26.01 -7.50
CA ASN A 60 7.73 -27.33 -8.09
C ASN A 60 6.96 -28.29 -7.17
N GLY A 61 6.14 -29.14 -7.76
CA GLY A 61 5.35 -30.12 -7.04
C GLY A 61 5.34 -31.49 -7.70
N GLU A 62 5.16 -32.52 -6.89
CA GLU A 62 5.04 -33.91 -7.30
C GLU A 62 3.65 -34.44 -6.93
N VAL A 63 3.04 -35.21 -7.83
CA VAL A 63 1.75 -35.83 -7.58
C VAL A 63 1.97 -37.15 -6.84
N ILE A 64 1.64 -37.19 -5.55
CA ILE A 64 1.80 -38.41 -4.73
C ILE A 64 0.60 -39.35 -4.92
N ASN A 65 -0.59 -38.79 -5.10
CA ASN A 65 -1.83 -39.54 -5.27
C ASN A 65 -2.75 -38.79 -6.24
N GLN A 66 -3.76 -39.47 -6.78
CA GLN A 66 -4.75 -38.91 -7.70
C GLN A 66 -5.49 -37.67 -7.18
N ARG A 67 -5.40 -37.36 -5.88
CA ARG A 67 -6.05 -36.21 -5.23
C ARG A 67 -5.14 -35.37 -4.33
N THR A 68 -3.86 -35.71 -4.20
CA THR A 68 -2.94 -34.99 -3.30
C THR A 68 -1.66 -34.65 -4.05
N VAL A 69 -1.36 -33.35 -4.11
CA VAL A 69 -0.14 -32.82 -4.70
C VAL A 69 0.77 -32.39 -3.56
N GLN A 70 2.03 -32.78 -3.62
CA GLN A 70 3.05 -32.29 -2.72
C GLN A 70 3.81 -31.18 -3.41
N VAL A 71 3.92 -30.01 -2.76
CA VAL A 71 4.60 -28.83 -3.32
C VAL A 71 5.78 -28.45 -2.44
N PHE A 72 6.91 -28.12 -3.08
CA PHE A 72 8.11 -27.61 -2.42
C PHE A 72 8.09 -26.08 -2.45
N VAL A 73 7.67 -25.49 -1.34
CA VAL A 73 7.50 -24.03 -1.22
C VAL A 73 8.77 -23.42 -0.61
N PRO A 74 9.30 -22.29 -1.12
CA PRO A 74 10.46 -21.64 -0.53
C PRO A 74 10.21 -21.26 0.93
N TYR A 75 11.19 -21.50 1.81
CA TYR A 75 11.07 -21.34 3.25
C TYR A 75 10.71 -19.91 3.68
N LYS A 76 11.06 -18.90 2.87
CA LYS A 76 10.68 -17.50 3.06
C LYS A 76 9.16 -17.31 3.24
N TYR A 77 8.34 -18.19 2.67
CA TYR A 77 6.88 -18.09 2.69
C TYR A 77 6.20 -18.91 3.78
N LEU A 78 6.95 -19.55 4.68
CA LEU A 78 6.40 -20.41 5.74
C LEU A 78 5.33 -19.68 6.59
N TYR A 79 5.54 -18.39 6.88
CA TYR A 79 4.60 -17.55 7.64
C TYR A 79 3.20 -17.42 7.02
N LEU A 80 3.04 -17.71 5.72
CA LEU A 80 1.74 -17.71 5.05
C LEU A 80 0.89 -18.95 5.41
N PHE A 81 1.53 -20.02 5.92
CA PHE A 81 0.92 -21.32 6.19
C PHE A 81 0.52 -21.50 7.67
N ASP A 82 0.77 -20.52 8.53
CA ASP A 82 0.38 -20.54 9.96
C ASP A 82 -1.14 -20.54 10.17
N LYS A 83 -1.89 -20.06 9.18
CA LYS A 83 -3.37 -20.01 9.19
C LYS A 83 -3.91 -20.82 8.02
N PRO A 84 -5.07 -21.48 8.18
CA PRO A 84 -5.72 -22.17 7.08
C PRO A 84 -6.06 -21.16 5.98
N ARG A 85 -5.60 -21.42 4.75
CA ARG A 85 -5.84 -20.60 3.56
C ARG A 85 -6.18 -21.50 2.38
N THR A 86 -6.99 -20.97 1.47
CA THR A 86 -7.22 -21.57 0.16
C THR A 86 -6.17 -21.00 -0.80
N ALA A 87 -5.45 -21.88 -1.49
CA ALA A 87 -4.49 -21.50 -2.51
C ALA A 87 -5.15 -21.62 -3.89
N HIS A 88 -4.86 -20.65 -4.76
CA HIS A 88 -5.17 -20.75 -6.18
C HIS A 88 -3.96 -21.35 -6.88
N VAL A 89 -4.12 -22.54 -7.44
CA VAL A 89 -3.05 -23.27 -8.11
C VAL A 89 -3.27 -23.19 -9.62
N SER A 90 -2.30 -22.63 -10.33
CA SER A 90 -2.22 -22.64 -11.78
C SER A 90 -1.03 -23.50 -12.20
N PHE A 91 -1.16 -24.20 -13.30
CA PHE A 91 -0.09 -25.06 -13.83
C PHE A 91 0.57 -24.37 -15.02
N GLU A 92 1.90 -24.48 -15.09
CA GLU A 92 2.65 -24.02 -16.25
C GLU A 92 2.11 -24.69 -17.53
N GLY A 93 1.79 -23.88 -18.55
CA GLY A 93 1.20 -24.33 -19.80
C GLY A 93 -0.33 -24.36 -19.83
N ASN A 94 -1.01 -23.97 -18.74
CA ASN A 94 -2.46 -23.79 -18.71
C ASN A 94 -2.87 -22.54 -17.92
N ASP A 95 -2.62 -21.39 -18.52
CA ASP A 95 -2.74 -20.08 -17.89
C ASP A 95 -4.20 -19.65 -17.61
N ASN A 96 -5.17 -20.30 -18.26
CA ASN A 96 -6.59 -19.93 -18.16
C ASN A 96 -7.33 -20.67 -17.03
N THR A 97 -6.72 -21.65 -16.38
CA THR A 97 -7.38 -22.41 -15.31
C THR A 97 -6.59 -22.30 -14.01
N SER A 98 -7.24 -21.76 -12.99
CA SER A 98 -6.79 -21.88 -11.60
C SER A 98 -7.73 -22.81 -10.84
N TYR A 99 -7.15 -23.67 -10.02
CA TYR A 99 -7.88 -24.59 -9.15
C TYR A 99 -7.80 -24.09 -7.71
N ASN A 100 -8.95 -24.06 -7.03
CA ASN A 100 -9.00 -23.71 -5.60
C ASN A 100 -8.65 -24.96 -4.79
N CYS A 101 -7.45 -24.96 -4.22
CA CYS A 101 -6.95 -26.06 -3.40
C CYS A 101 -6.89 -25.62 -1.94
N ASN A 102 -7.47 -26.41 -1.04
CA ASN A 102 -7.29 -26.21 0.39
C ASN A 102 -5.97 -26.85 0.81
N ILE A 103 -5.13 -26.09 1.51
CA ILE A 103 -3.89 -26.61 2.08
C ILE A 103 -4.28 -27.53 3.25
N VAL A 104 -3.96 -28.81 3.13
CA VAL A 104 -4.32 -29.85 4.11
C VAL A 104 -3.32 -29.87 5.26
N SER A 105 -2.02 -29.79 4.94
CA SER A 105 -0.96 -29.83 5.94
C SER A 105 0.34 -29.28 5.37
N HIS A 106 1.18 -28.70 6.23
CA HIS A 106 2.57 -28.38 5.89
C HIS A 106 3.52 -29.05 6.89
N LYS A 107 4.70 -29.44 6.41
CA LYS A 107 5.81 -29.90 7.23
C LYS A 107 6.87 -28.81 7.20
N ALA A 108 7.00 -28.07 8.31
CA ALA A 108 7.99 -26.99 8.46
C ALA A 108 9.45 -27.47 8.55
N ARG A 109 9.74 -28.74 8.22
CA ARG A 109 11.10 -29.25 8.19
C ARG A 109 11.85 -28.60 7.04
N LEU A 110 12.98 -27.96 7.36
CA LEU A 110 13.87 -27.36 6.37
C LEU A 110 14.43 -28.45 5.45
N ILE A 111 14.27 -28.25 4.14
CA ILE A 111 14.83 -29.06 3.07
C ILE A 111 15.79 -28.16 2.30
N HIS A 112 17.08 -28.50 2.34
CA HIS A 112 18.09 -27.80 1.56
C HIS A 112 18.18 -28.45 0.18
N ARG A 113 18.11 -27.62 -0.87
CA ARG A 113 18.34 -27.99 -2.27
C ARG A 113 19.36 -27.02 -2.86
N GLU A 114 19.96 -27.38 -4.00
CA GLU A 114 21.00 -26.58 -4.66
C GLU A 114 20.54 -25.13 -4.97
N ASP A 115 19.24 -24.94 -5.18
CA ASP A 115 18.57 -23.70 -5.50
C ASP A 115 18.01 -22.94 -4.28
N GLY A 116 18.08 -23.51 -3.07
CA GLY A 116 17.70 -22.82 -1.84
C GLY A 116 17.10 -23.68 -0.74
N ASN A 117 16.38 -23.01 0.16
CA ASN A 117 15.75 -23.61 1.32
C ASN A 117 14.24 -23.72 1.12
N TYR A 118 13.70 -24.91 1.30
CA TYR A 118 12.30 -25.24 1.05
C TYR A 118 11.65 -25.93 2.24
N PHE A 119 10.32 -25.93 2.27
CA PHE A 119 9.51 -26.79 3.11
C PHE A 119 8.44 -27.46 2.26
N MET A 120 7.80 -28.47 2.83
CA MET A 120 6.85 -29.32 2.11
C MET A 120 5.42 -28.97 2.51
N ALA A 121 4.55 -28.77 1.53
CA ALA A 121 3.11 -28.55 1.73
C ALA A 121 2.28 -29.56 0.92
N ILE A 122 1.11 -29.93 1.43
CA ILE A 122 0.14 -30.85 0.84
C ILE A 122 -1.26 -30.23 0.94
#